data_AF-Q39848-F1
#
_entry.id   AF-Q39848-F1
#
_cell.length_a   1.000
_cell.length_b   1.000
_cell.length_c   1.000
_cell.angle_alpha   90.00
_cell.angle_beta   90.00
_cell.angle_gamma   90.00
#
_symmetry.space_group_name_H-M   'P 1'
#
loop_
_entity.id
_entity.type
_entity.pdbx_description
1 polymer ?
#
loop_
_entity_poly.entity_id
_entity_poly.type
_entity_poly.pdbx_seq_one_letter_code
_entity_poly.pdbx_strand_id
1 'polypeptide(L)' 'TDHPQFIACKEGSIYYNSTNPNPNVLVGAIVGGPDENDDYVDDRVDFRKSEPTTYINAPFVGVLAYFAANPNFS' A
#
# COMPACT_ATOMS: atom_id res chain seq x y z
N THR A 1 8.57 15.62 7.84
CA THR A 1 9.74 16.26 7.22
C THR A 1 9.50 16.17 5.73
N ASP A 2 9.26 17.28 5.04
CA ASP A 2 9.06 17.19 3.60
C ASP A 2 10.36 16.77 2.90
N HIS A 3 10.24 15.88 1.93
CA HIS A 3 11.34 15.37 1.11
C HIS A 3 11.23 15.93 -0.32
N PRO A 4 11.53 17.23 -0.55
CA PRO A 4 11.30 17.89 -1.83
C PRO A 4 12.30 17.50 -2.93
N GLN A 5 13.26 16.64 -2.62
CA GLN A 5 14.31 16.23 -3.55
C GLN A 5 13.72 15.28 -4.59
N PHE A 6 14.07 15.50 -5.86
CA PHE A 6 13.71 14.58 -6.94
C PHE A 6 14.46 13.25 -6.77
N ILE A 7 13.75 12.13 -6.96
CA ILE A 7 14.33 10.79 -7.03
C ILE A 7 14.31 10.37 -8.51
N ALA A 8 15.48 10.25 -9.13
CA ALA A 8 15.60 9.80 -10.51
C ALA A 8 15.37 8.28 -10.63
N CYS A 9 15.34 7.79 -11.87
CA CYS A 9 15.20 6.36 -12.15
C CYS A 9 16.25 5.55 -11.39
N LYS A 10 15.82 4.54 -10.62
CA LYS A 10 16.63 3.68 -9.74
C LYS A 10 17.31 4.33 -8.53
N GLU A 11 17.22 5.65 -8.33
CA GLU A 11 17.79 6.28 -7.12
C GLU A 11 17.08 5.84 -5.84
N GLY A 12 15.82 5.40 -5.95
CA GLY A 12 15.07 4.82 -4.84
C GLY A 12 15.57 3.44 -4.39
N SER A 13 16.47 2.78 -5.13
CA SER A 13 16.96 1.43 -4.80
C SER A 13 17.65 1.35 -3.45
N ILE A 14 18.21 2.45 -2.94
CA ILE A 14 18.80 2.49 -1.59
C ILE A 14 17.75 2.27 -0.49
N TYR A 15 16.51 2.75 -0.69
CA TYR A 15 15.40 2.54 0.25
C TYR A 15 14.79 1.16 0.06
N TYR A 16 14.72 0.69 -1.20
CA TYR A 16 14.23 -0.64 -1.51
C TYR A 16 15.09 -1.74 -0.86
N ASN A 17 16.41 -1.62 -0.97
CA ASN A 17 17.37 -2.58 -0.41
C ASN A 17 17.68 -2.36 1.08
N SER A 18 17.09 -1.35 1.73
CA SER A 18 17.35 -1.06 3.13
C SER A 18 16.63 -2.05 4.04
N THR A 19 17.28 -2.45 5.13
CA THR A 19 16.63 -3.16 6.25
C THR A 19 15.87 -2.23 7.18
N ASN A 20 15.95 -0.91 6.98
CA ASN A 20 15.19 0.06 7.76
C ASN A 20 13.72 0.10 7.31
N PRO A 21 12.80 0.51 8.20
CA PRO A 21 11.41 0.77 7.84
C PRO A 21 11.26 1.81 6.71
N ASN A 22 10.10 1.80 6.04
CA ASN A 22 9.78 2.79 5.02
C ASN A 22 9.88 4.21 5.63
N PRO A 23 10.58 5.14 4.97
CA PRO A 23 10.74 6.49 5.52
C PRO A 23 9.41 7.26 5.57
N ASN A 24 8.46 6.89 4.70
CA ASN A 24 7.14 7.52 4.60
C ASN A 24 6.04 6.49 4.80
N VAL A 25 4.95 6.91 5.45
CA VAL A 25 3.75 6.11 5.61
C VAL A 25 2.79 6.42 4.45
N LEU A 26 2.42 5.40 3.68
CA LEU A 26 1.38 5.51 2.66
C LEU A 26 0.00 5.33 3.31
N VAL A 27 -0.52 6.39 3.89
CA VAL A 27 -1.81 6.38 4.59
C VAL A 27 -2.94 6.01 3.62
N GLY A 28 -3.78 5.04 4.01
CA GLY A 28 -4.93 4.58 3.23
C GLY A 28 -4.60 3.58 2.11
N ALA A 29 -3.34 3.18 1.97
CA ALA A 29 -2.95 2.18 0.98
C ALA A 29 -3.44 0.78 1.35
N ILE A 30 -4.02 0.08 0.37
CA ILE A 30 -4.37 -1.32 0.45
C ILE A 30 -3.32 -2.11 -0.32
N VAL A 31 -2.72 -3.08 0.35
CA VAL A 31 -1.71 -3.97 -0.22
C VAL A 31 -2.36 -5.13 -1.00
N GLY A 32 -1.59 -5.87 -1.79
CA GLY A 32 -2.05 -7.03 -2.54
C GLY A 32 -2.80 -8.07 -1.70
N GLY A 33 -2.34 -8.30 -0.46
CA GLY A 33 -3.01 -9.16 0.52
C GLY A 33 -2.36 -10.54 0.66
N PRO A 34 -3.01 -11.45 1.42
CA PRO A 34 -2.51 -12.80 1.66
C PRO A 34 -2.59 -13.69 0.41
N ASP A 35 -1.94 -14.85 0.46
CA ASP A 35 -2.15 -15.91 -0.53
C ASP A 35 -3.41 -16.75 -0.24
N GLU A 36 -3.59 -17.83 -1.02
CA GLU A 36 -4.73 -18.75 -0.94
C GLU A 36 -4.86 -19.51 0.39
N ASN A 37 -3.82 -19.52 1.23
CA ASN A 37 -3.83 -20.13 2.56
C ASN A 37 -3.95 -19.09 3.68
N ASP A 38 -4.34 -17.85 3.34
CA ASP A 38 -4.41 -16.70 4.24
C ASP A 38 -3.04 -16.27 4.80
N ASP A 39 -1.92 -16.71 4.19
CA ASP A 39 -0.58 -16.35 4.66
C ASP A 39 -0.15 -14.97 4.11
N TYR A 40 0.23 -14.06 5.02
CA TYR A 40 0.77 -12.73 4.69
C TYR A 40 2.06 -12.45 5.44
N VAL A 41 3.07 -11.96 4.72
CA VAL A 41 4.33 -11.46 5.28
C VAL A 41 4.49 -10.01 4.85
N ASP A 42 4.73 -9.12 5.81
CA ASP A 42 5.05 -7.72 5.53
C ASP A 42 6.51 -7.60 5.07
N ASP A 43 6.72 -7.84 3.78
CA ASP A 43 8.02 -7.74 3.11
C ASP A 43 7.91 -6.90 1.82
N ARG A 44 8.69 -5.82 1.76
CA ARG A 44 8.80 -4.94 0.58
C ARG A 44 9.21 -5.69 -0.69
N VAL A 45 9.98 -6.76 -0.56
CA VAL A 45 10.47 -7.55 -1.70
C VAL A 45 9.35 -8.42 -2.28
N ASP A 46 8.39 -8.85 -1.45
CA ASP A 46 7.22 -9.62 -1.89
C ASP A 46 6.11 -8.72 -2.44
N PHE A 47 6.37 -8.09 -3.58
CA PHE A 47 5.45 -7.19 -4.25
C PHE A 47 4.08 -7.82 -4.56
N ARG A 48 3.99 -9.16 -4.67
CA ARG A 48 2.70 -9.83 -4.93
C ARG A 48 1.74 -9.66 -3.76
N LYS A 49 2.26 -9.58 -2.54
CA LYS A 49 1.48 -9.42 -1.31
C LYS A 49 1.50 -7.99 -0.77
N SER A 50 2.64 -7.30 -0.85
CA SER A 50 2.84 -6.01 -0.18
C SER A 50 2.66 -4.78 -1.07
N GLU A 51 2.54 -4.93 -2.40
CA GLU A 51 2.43 -3.77 -3.30
C GLU A 51 1.06 -3.10 -3.19
N PRO A 52 1.01 -1.78 -2.90
CA PRO A 52 -0.21 -0.99 -3.04
C PRO A 52 -0.32 -0.43 -4.45
N THR A 53 -1.52 -0.48 -5.03
CA THR A 53 -1.74 0.02 -6.40
C THR A 53 -3.05 0.80 -6.51
N THR A 54 -3.10 1.69 -7.50
CA THR A 54 -4.29 2.50 -7.79
C THR A 54 -5.50 1.62 -8.12
N TYR A 55 -5.30 0.50 -8.83
CA TYR A 55 -6.41 -0.38 -9.21
C TYR A 55 -6.95 -1.22 -8.05
N ILE A 56 -6.23 -1.35 -6.93
CA ILE A 56 -6.76 -1.92 -5.68
C ILE A 56 -7.55 -0.83 -4.92
N ASN A 57 -6.95 0.35 -4.74
CA ASN A 57 -7.55 1.41 -3.92
C ASN A 57 -8.80 2.03 -4.57
N ALA A 58 -8.78 2.30 -5.87
CA ALA A 58 -9.86 3.01 -6.56
C ALA A 58 -11.24 2.35 -6.42
N PRO A 59 -11.41 1.04 -6.67
CA PRO A 59 -12.72 0.40 -6.43
C PRO A 59 -13.07 0.29 -4.94
N PHE A 60 -12.08 0.07 -4.06
CA PHE A 60 -12.34 -0.10 -2.63
C PHE A 60 -12.87 1.19 -1.97
N VAL A 61 -12.37 2.35 -2.40
CA VAL A 61 -12.91 3.66 -1.97
C VAL A 61 -14.40 3.77 -2.27
N GLY A 62 -14.88 3.23 -3.39
CA GLY A 62 -16.30 3.21 -3.73
C GLY A 62 -17.13 2.38 -2.74
N VAL A 63 -16.63 1.21 -2.35
CA VAL A 63 -17.28 0.34 -1.34
C VAL A 63 -17.31 1.04 0.03
N LEU A 64 -16.19 1.63 0.46
CA LEU A 64 -16.14 2.39 1.71
C LEU A 64 -17.09 3.59 1.70
N ALA A 65 -17.19 4.30 0.56
CA ALA A 65 -18.12 5.41 0.41
C ALA A 65 -19.58 4.96 0.55
N TYR A 66 -19.93 3.77 0.01
CA TYR A 66 -21.26 3.20 0.19
C TYR A 66 -21.57 2.96 1.66
N PHE A 67 -20.70 2.28 2.40
CA PHE A 67 -20.92 2.02 3.83
C PHE A 67 -20.93 3.30 4.66
N ALA A 68 -20.07 4.26 4.34
CA ALA A 68 -20.07 5.57 4.98
C ALA A 68 -21.40 6.34 4.76
N ALA A 69 -21.99 6.23 3.56
CA ALA A 69 -23.27 6.85 3.24
C ALA A 69 -24.48 6.06 3.80
N ASN A 70 -24.33 4.78 4.10
CA ASN A 70 -25.40 3.88 4.55
C ASN A 70 -25.04 3.21 5.89
N PRO A 71 -24.93 3.96 7.00
CA PRO A 71 -24.44 3.45 8.29
C PRO A 71 -25.37 2.41 8.94
N ASN A 72 -26.62 2.30 8.49
CA ASN A 72 -27.61 1.33 8.99
C ASN A 72 -27.83 0.17 8.00
N PHE A 73 -26.92 -0.05 7.07
CA PHE A 73 -27.00 -1.18 6.15
C PHE A 73 -26.91 -2.49 6.94
N SER A 74 -27.97 -3.30 6.88
CA SER A 74 -28.13 -4.60 7.54
C SER A 74 -28.25 -5.72 6.52
#